data_AF-A0A518E277-F1
#
_entry.id   AF-A0A518E277-F1
#
_cell.length_a   1.000
_cell.length_b   1.000
_cell.length_c   1.000
_cell.angle_alpha   90.00
_cell.angle_beta   90.00
_cell.angle_gamma   90.00
#
_symmetry.space_group_name_H-M   'P 1'
#
loop_
_entity.id
_entity.type
_entity.pdbx_description
1 polymer ?
#
loop_
_entity_poly.entity_id
_entity_poly.type
_entity_poly.pdbx_seq_one_letter_code
_entity_poly.pdbx_strand_id
1 'polypeptide(L)'
;MDQVFEGEPHADIQLQGNSLQRSDVTQDWGSKLQWKITRDGKEVAVAAARVSPVYEHGLTEPGDYEAVLQLFKYVNYKKDKDGAYTESKFVDISNKVTFSV
;
A
#
# COMPACT_ATOMS: atom_id res chain seq x y z
N MET A 1 -17.52 14.71 -9.60
CA MET A 1 -17.56 13.36 -10.18
C MET A 1 -17.29 12.44 -9.01
N ASP A 2 -18.33 11.80 -8.49
CA ASP A 2 -18.19 10.87 -7.37
C ASP A 2 -17.73 9.53 -7.93
N GLN A 3 -16.59 9.04 -7.46
CA GLN A 3 -16.10 7.73 -7.83
C GLN A 3 -17.03 6.68 -7.20
N VAL A 4 -17.72 5.90 -8.03
CA VAL A 4 -18.50 4.76 -7.56
C VAL A 4 -17.51 3.63 -7.25
N PHE A 5 -17.37 3.29 -5.97
CA PHE A 5 -16.55 2.18 -5.53
C PHE A 5 -17.33 0.88 -5.70
N GLU A 6 -17.00 0.08 -6.71
CA GLU A 6 -17.59 -1.25 -6.88
C GLU A 6 -16.88 -2.23 -5.94
N GLY A 7 -17.34 -2.25 -4.69
CA GLY A 7 -16.85 -3.14 -3.63
C GLY A 7 -15.52 -2.72 -2.98
N GLU A 8 -15.04 -3.56 -2.06
CA GLU A 8 -13.81 -3.38 -1.30
C GLU A 8 -12.60 -4.02 -2.03
N PRO A 9 -11.61 -3.21 -2.47
CA PRO A 9 -10.43 -3.70 -3.15
C PRO A 9 -9.64 -4.67 -2.28
N HIS A 10 -9.12 -5.71 -2.91
CA HIS A 10 -8.32 -6.70 -2.22
C HIS A 10 -7.22 -7.31 -3.09
N ALA A 11 -6.06 -7.58 -2.49
CA ALA A 11 -5.00 -8.40 -3.05
C ALA A 11 -4.26 -9.15 -1.94
N ASP A 12 -3.84 -10.39 -2.22
CA ASP A 12 -2.94 -11.12 -1.33
C ASP A 12 -1.49 -10.70 -1.59
N ILE A 13 -0.68 -10.67 -0.54
CA ILE A 13 0.76 -10.45 -0.61
C ILE A 13 1.55 -11.54 0.09
N GLN A 14 2.74 -11.82 -0.43
CA GLN A 14 3.64 -12.84 0.09
C GLN A 14 5.08 -12.35 0.04
N LEU A 15 5.89 -12.80 1.01
CA LEU A 15 7.34 -12.65 0.96
C LEU A 15 7.96 -13.83 0.22
N GLN A 16 8.84 -13.55 -0.74
CA GLN A 16 9.67 -14.54 -1.42
C GLN A 16 11.13 -14.06 -1.38
N GLY A 17 11.92 -14.66 -0.50
CA GLY A 17 13.28 -14.18 -0.22
C GLY A 17 13.24 -12.76 0.36
N ASN A 18 13.90 -11.83 -0.31
CA ASN A 18 13.93 -10.39 0.03
C ASN A 18 12.93 -9.55 -0.80
N SER A 19 11.94 -10.19 -1.41
CA SER A 19 11.01 -9.56 -2.31
C SER A 19 9.57 -9.77 -1.86
N LEU A 20 8.76 -8.72 -1.91
CA LEU A 20 7.32 -8.78 -1.74
C LEU A 20 6.66 -8.99 -3.10
N GLN A 21 5.68 -9.89 -3.16
CA GLN A 21 4.88 -10.14 -4.35
C GLN A 21 3.41 -9.99 -4.01
N ARG A 22 2.64 -9.34 -4.90
CA ARG A 22 1.18 -9.25 -4.80
C ARG A 22 0.48 -10.06 -5.87
N SER A 23 -0.72 -10.52 -5.56
CA SER A 23 -1.69 -10.95 -6.56
C SER A 23 -2.21 -9.77 -7.40
N ASP A 24 -3.08 -10.09 -8.35
CA ASP A 24 -3.93 -9.08 -8.97
C ASP A 24 -4.83 -8.41 -7.93
N VAL A 25 -5.09 -7.11 -8.14
CA VAL A 25 -5.99 -6.32 -7.28
C VAL A 25 -7.40 -6.50 -7.79
N THR A 26 -8.25 -7.11 -6.98
CA THR A 26 -9.69 -7.21 -7.22
C THR A 26 -10.37 -5.89 -6.84
N GLN A 27 -11.48 -5.57 -7.51
CA GLN A 27 -12.30 -4.36 -7.24
C GLN A 27 -11.45 -3.07 -7.27
N ASP A 28 -10.50 -3.04 -8.20
CA ASP A 28 -9.49 -1.98 -8.31
C ASP A 28 -10.10 -0.65 -8.78
N TRP A 29 -9.95 0.38 -7.97
CA TRP A 29 -10.43 1.73 -8.24
C TRP A 29 -9.57 2.53 -9.25
N GLY A 30 -8.50 1.94 -9.80
CA GLY A 30 -7.63 2.58 -10.79
C GLY A 30 -6.80 3.75 -10.24
N SER A 31 -6.71 3.91 -8.91
CA SER A 31 -6.00 4.99 -8.23
C SER A 31 -4.55 4.62 -7.89
N LYS A 32 -3.84 5.45 -7.12
CA LYS A 32 -2.45 5.15 -6.71
C LYS A 32 -2.42 3.88 -5.85
N LEU A 33 -1.54 2.94 -6.24
CA LEU A 33 -1.28 1.70 -5.52
C LEU A 33 0.18 1.69 -5.05
N GLN A 34 0.41 1.38 -3.78
CA GLN A 34 1.74 1.40 -3.18
C GLN A 34 1.95 0.27 -2.17
N TRP A 35 3.20 -0.15 -2.05
CA TRP A 35 3.71 -0.90 -0.91
C TRP A 35 3.95 0.07 0.24
N LYS A 36 3.52 -0.29 1.45
CA LYS A 36 3.92 0.39 2.68
C LYS A 36 4.65 -0.62 3.55
N ILE A 37 5.87 -0.27 3.97
CA ILE A 37 6.67 -1.06 4.89
C ILE A 37 6.89 -0.25 6.16
N THR A 38 6.65 -0.89 7.30
CA THR A 38 6.86 -0.30 8.61
C THR A 38 7.81 -1.15 9.45
N ARG A 39 8.62 -0.50 10.28
CA ARG A 39 9.39 -1.11 11.35
C ARG A 39 8.95 -0.50 12.67
N ASP A 40 8.63 -1.32 13.67
CA ASP A 40 8.12 -0.85 14.97
C ASP A 40 6.94 0.14 14.85
N GLY A 41 6.04 -0.11 13.89
CA GLY A 41 4.90 0.75 13.58
C GLY A 41 5.23 2.08 12.88
N LYS A 42 6.50 2.36 12.58
CA LYS A 42 6.94 3.55 11.83
C LYS A 42 7.16 3.21 10.37
N GLU A 43 6.67 4.06 9.48
CA GLU A 43 6.92 3.92 8.04
C GLU A 43 8.42 4.10 7.75
N VAL A 44 9.00 3.11 7.05
CA VAL A 44 10.42 3.10 6.67
C VAL A 44 10.61 3.07 5.16
N ALA A 45 9.62 2.58 4.41
CA ALA A 45 9.64 2.61 2.95
C ALA A 45 8.23 2.65 2.37
N VAL A 46 8.10 3.39 1.27
CA VAL A 46 6.92 3.40 0.39
C VAL A 46 7.40 3.23 -1.05
N ALA A 47 6.79 2.31 -1.78
CA ALA A 47 7.16 2.04 -3.16
C ALA A 47 5.93 1.91 -4.06
N ALA A 48 6.02 2.41 -5.30
CA ALA A 48 4.92 2.29 -6.25
C ALA A 48 4.69 0.82 -6.65
N ALA A 49 3.45 0.35 -6.54
CA ALA A 49 3.09 -1.05 -6.81
C ALA A 49 2.29 -1.23 -8.12
N ARG A 50 2.02 -0.13 -8.83
CA ARG A 50 1.37 -0.17 -10.17
C ARG A 50 2.29 -0.72 -11.26
N VAL A 51 3.57 -0.38 -11.20
CA VAL A 51 4.53 -0.66 -12.28
C VAL A 51 4.96 -2.13 -12.28
N SER A 52 5.01 -2.76 -11.11
CA SER A 52 5.42 -4.14 -10.94
C SER A 52 4.62 -4.79 -9.79
N PRO A 53 4.19 -6.06 -9.93
CA PRO A 53 3.63 -6.82 -8.82
C PRO A 53 4.69 -7.32 -7.83
N VAL A 54 5.97 -7.16 -8.16
CA VAL A 54 7.12 -7.55 -7.32
C VAL A 54 7.86 -6.31 -6.87
N TYR A 55 8.23 -6.26 -5.58
CA TYR A 55 9.08 -5.24 -4.99
C TYR A 55 10.21 -5.88 -4.18
N GLU A 56 11.43 -5.73 -4.64
CA GLU A 56 12.63 -6.13 -3.89
C GLU A 56 12.95 -5.04 -2.86
N HIS A 57 12.93 -5.37 -1.57
CA HIS A 57 13.22 -4.38 -0.55
C HIS A 57 14.74 -4.24 -0.35
N GLY A 58 15.22 -3.00 -0.30
CA GLY A 58 16.64 -2.68 -0.03
C GLY A 58 16.98 -2.58 1.46
N LEU A 59 16.14 -3.15 2.35
CA LEU A 59 16.32 -3.08 3.80
C LEU A 59 17.58 -3.85 4.23
N THR A 60 18.40 -3.21 5.05
CA THR A 60 19.64 -3.78 5.61
C THR A 60 19.74 -3.62 7.12
N GLU A 61 18.93 -2.76 7.71
CA GLU A 61 18.91 -2.58 9.16
C GLU A 61 18.18 -3.76 9.82
N PRO A 62 18.77 -4.41 10.83
CA PRO A 62 18.11 -5.52 11.50
C PRO A 62 16.82 -5.09 12.21
N GLY A 63 15.81 -5.97 12.20
CA GLY A 63 14.58 -5.75 12.94
C GLY A 63 13.35 -6.40 12.31
N ASP A 64 12.21 -6.22 12.97
CA ASP A 64 10.93 -6.78 12.51
C ASP A 64 10.16 -5.75 11.68
N TYR A 65 9.87 -6.15 10.45
CA TYR A 65 9.18 -5.36 9.46
C TYR A 65 7.80 -5.91 9.20
N GLU A 66 6.88 -5.02 8.89
CA GLU A 66 5.54 -5.34 8.40
C GLU A 66 5.35 -4.70 7.03
N ALA A 67 4.74 -5.43 6.11
CA ALA A 67 4.36 -4.92 4.80
C ALA A 67 2.86 -5.09 4.56
N VAL A 68 2.28 -4.09 3.90
CA VAL A 68 0.92 -4.09 3.37
C VAL A 68 0.90 -3.45 1.99
N LEU A 69 -0.11 -3.80 1.19
CA LEU A 69 -0.45 -3.10 -0.04
C LEU A 69 -1.54 -2.07 0.26
N GLN A 70 -1.37 -0.85 -0.25
CA GLN A 70 -2.32 0.24 -0.07
C GLN A 70 -2.84 0.76 -1.39
N LEU A 71 -4.14 1.07 -1.43
CA LEU A 71 -4.79 1.74 -2.55
C LEU A 71 -5.33 3.10 -2.10
N PHE A 72 -5.20 4.12 -2.94
CA PHE A 72 -5.70 5.45 -2.61
C PHE A 72 -7.21 5.53 -2.80
N LYS A 73 -7.95 5.74 -1.71
CA LYS A 73 -9.38 6.01 -1.73
C LYS A 73 -9.61 7.50 -1.97
N TYR A 74 -10.07 7.86 -3.17
CA TYR A 74 -10.45 9.23 -3.48
C TYR A 74 -11.92 9.48 -3.11
N VAL A 75 -12.16 10.19 -2.02
CA VAL A 75 -13.52 10.52 -1.56
C VAL A 75 -13.97 11.84 -2.19
N ASN A 76 -13.17 12.90 -2.07
CA ASN A 76 -13.40 14.19 -2.70
C ASN A 76 -12.12 15.05 -2.73
N TYR A 77 -12.25 16.25 -3.32
CA TYR A 77 -11.16 17.22 -3.46
C TYR A 77 -10.98 18.13 -2.23
N LYS A 78 -11.66 17.89 -1.10
CA LYS A 78 -11.46 18.74 0.08
C LYS A 78 -10.02 18.62 0.57
N LYS A 79 -9.39 19.78 0.71
CA LYS A 79 -8.01 19.92 1.17
C LYS A 79 -7.95 20.84 2.38
N ASP A 80 -6.99 20.60 3.25
CA ASP A 80 -6.67 21.52 4.33
C ASP A 80 -5.88 22.73 3.81
N LYS A 81 -5.45 23.59 4.74
CA LYS A 81 -4.68 24.80 4.43
C LYS A 81 -3.31 24.50 3.84
N ASP A 82 -2.79 23.29 4.06
CA ASP A 82 -1.50 22.83 3.56
C ASP A 82 -1.63 22.09 2.22
N GLY A 83 -2.86 21.97 1.69
CA GLY A 83 -3.14 21.36 0.40
C GLY A 83 -3.23 19.83 0.44
N ALA A 84 -3.20 19.22 1.63
CA ALA A 84 -3.38 17.78 1.81
C ALA A 84 -4.86 17.42 1.80
N TYR A 85 -5.21 16.27 1.23
CA TYR A 85 -6.60 15.80 1.22
C TYR A 85 -7.06 15.47 2.64
N THR A 86 -8.25 15.95 3.02
CA THR A 86 -8.77 15.72 4.38
C THR A 86 -9.53 14.41 4.51
N GLU A 87 -10.17 13.95 3.43
CA GLU A 87 -11.01 12.75 3.43
C GLU A 87 -10.47 11.64 2.52
N SER A 88 -9.68 12.00 1.50
CA SER A 88 -9.04 11.03 0.60
C SER A 88 -7.73 10.52 1.19
N LYS A 89 -7.54 9.21 1.26
CA LYS A 89 -6.40 8.59 1.95
C LYS A 89 -6.03 7.23 1.35
N PHE A 90 -4.83 6.76 1.65
CA PHE A 90 -4.47 5.37 1.43
C PHE A 90 -5.20 4.47 2.43
N VAL A 91 -5.72 3.35 1.94
CA VAL A 91 -6.31 2.28 2.75
C VAL A 91 -5.56 0.99 2.45
N ASP A 92 -5.34 0.17 3.48
CA ASP A 92 -4.73 -1.14 3.34
C ASP A 92 -5.72 -2.08 2.65
N ILE A 93 -5.26 -2.82 1.65
CA ILE A 93 -6.09 -3.70 0.81
C ILE A 93 -5.55 -5.13 0.74
N SER A 94 -4.63 -5.50 1.63
CA SER A 94 -4.03 -6.83 1.66
C SER A 94 -4.00 -7.43 3.05
N ASN A 95 -3.71 -8.72 3.11
CA ASN A 95 -3.13 -9.31 4.32
C ASN A 95 -1.83 -8.57 4.69
N LYS A 96 -1.49 -8.61 5.98
CA LYS A 96 -0.20 -8.12 6.48
C LYS A 96 0.81 -9.25 6.43
N VAL A 97 2.01 -8.94 5.94
CA VAL A 97 3.17 -9.85 5.99
C VAL A 97 4.18 -9.29 6.97
N THR A 98 4.64 -10.12 7.90
CA THR A 98 5.70 -9.79 8.85
C THR A 98 6.97 -10.56 8.50
N PHE A 99 8.13 -9.91 8.55
CA PHE A 99 9.42 -10.51 8.24
C PHE A 99 10.54 -9.81 8.98
N SER A 100 11.62 -10.55 9.25
CA SER A 100 12.81 -10.01 9.91
C SER A 100 13.94 -9.90 8.91
N VAL A 101 14.72 -8.82 9.03
CA VAL A 101 15.99 -8.61 8.32
C VAL A 101 17.13 -8.68 9.32
#